data_AF-J3KUW9-F1
#
_entry.id   AF-J3KUW9-F1
#
_cell.length_a   1.000
_cell.length_b   1.000
_cell.length_c   1.000
_cell.angle_alpha   90.00
_cell.angle_beta   90.00
_cell.angle_gamma   90.00
#
_symmetry.space_group_name_H-M   'P 1'
#
loop_
_entity.id
_entity.type
_entity.pdbx_description
1 polymer ?
#
loop_
_entity_poly.entity_id
_entity_poly.type
_entity_poly.pdbx_seq_one_letter_code
_entity_poly.pdbx_strand_id
1 'polypeptide(L)'
;MDSSSLARMVRLSDWGCISARRHFFPALLNAPEPQVLVVRVVRDLLAGTEPEPIKDSVWETCVALLTCVPKLAIPLSADTLEQANLLAKEWKEMIGSKDLGRLAVWGLLNFLVTYNIALDFDAEEITHFFGILPGNKTESCVSLCKYLGVVHKLADSVGYLIKRGQQLVAVRLACTLNLTDKYPPLPIMEEFIQNARETAQEIMSKESDSESLKQAISKQVNALILSWRVVGECNIDSVHCDRIKAEITQLLHKYANKTHSLEDVSSDTSSPHQKHHQMSQEQQHLHQKHQEEQQQQQLQNQLEEQEKERRMQKFRKKRKKRNKRTQRRKQKQNAQAMEQHQFGKRRKLYHGGSFTHSQSYGYVRPEIHHHLSQHLSGMIGTPFAPYTGHSWQLRNGLYNGPGSSCLYSTTI
;
A
#
# COMPACT_ATOMS: atom_id res chain seq x y z
N MET A 1 -10.93 21.50 12.08
CA MET A 1 -10.93 21.02 10.68
C MET A 1 -12.34 20.54 10.40
N ASP A 2 -13.03 21.17 9.46
CA ASP A 2 -14.36 20.76 8.99
C ASP A 2 -14.27 19.53 8.08
N SER A 3 -15.40 18.83 7.90
CA SER A 3 -15.46 17.62 7.06
C SER A 3 -15.24 17.94 5.59
N SER A 4 -15.82 19.02 5.08
CA SER A 4 -15.85 19.29 3.64
C SER A 4 -14.48 19.72 3.11
N SER A 5 -13.68 20.45 3.89
CA SER A 5 -12.28 20.75 3.56
C SER A 5 -11.37 19.54 3.67
N LEU A 6 -11.64 18.60 4.59
CA LEU A 6 -10.94 17.32 4.65
C LEU A 6 -11.36 16.38 3.49
N ALA A 7 -12.63 16.34 3.09
CA ALA A 7 -13.09 15.62 1.90
C ALA A 7 -12.50 16.19 0.60
N ARG A 8 -12.44 17.53 0.48
CA ARG A 8 -11.77 18.23 -0.63
C ARG A 8 -10.26 17.92 -0.65
N MET A 9 -9.61 17.88 0.51
CA MET A 9 -8.21 17.43 0.63
C MET A 9 -8.04 15.97 0.17
N VAL A 10 -8.90 15.05 0.62
CA VAL A 10 -8.88 13.63 0.24
C VAL A 10 -9.09 13.44 -1.27
N ARG A 11 -9.93 14.26 -1.92
CA ARG A 11 -10.12 14.27 -3.39
C ARG A 11 -8.91 14.84 -4.15
N LEU A 12 -8.24 15.87 -3.63
CA LEU A 12 -7.15 16.57 -4.31
C LEU A 12 -5.75 15.98 -4.05
N SER A 13 -5.59 15.12 -3.05
CA SER A 13 -4.27 14.60 -2.66
C SER A 13 -3.95 13.26 -3.33
N ASP A 14 -2.99 13.24 -4.27
CA ASP A 14 -2.29 12.02 -4.72
C ASP A 14 -1.29 11.51 -3.65
N TRP A 15 -1.77 11.39 -2.40
CA TRP A 15 -1.01 10.92 -1.25
C TRP A 15 -1.13 9.41 -1.09
N GLY A 16 -0.25 8.66 -1.77
CA GLY A 16 -0.17 7.20 -1.58
C GLY A 16 -0.16 6.81 -0.08
N CYS A 17 -0.93 5.78 0.28
CA CYS A 17 -1.44 5.44 1.63
C CYS A 17 -0.54 5.76 2.85
N ILE A 18 0.78 5.60 2.74
CA ILE A 18 1.75 5.84 3.82
C ILE A 18 1.90 7.35 4.13
N SER A 19 1.85 8.20 3.12
CA SER A 19 1.91 9.66 3.26
C SER A 19 0.61 10.19 3.86
N ALA A 20 -0.54 9.74 3.36
CA ALA A 20 -1.86 10.11 3.89
C ALA A 20 -1.99 9.80 5.40
N ARG A 21 -1.72 8.55 5.81
CA ARG A 21 -1.76 8.14 7.24
C ARG A 21 -0.90 9.00 8.17
N ARG A 22 0.22 9.54 7.69
CA ARG A 22 1.13 10.39 8.49
C ARG A 22 0.57 11.78 8.78
N HIS A 23 -0.24 12.33 7.89
CA HIS A 23 -0.88 13.63 8.08
C HIS A 23 -2.22 13.48 8.81
N PHE A 24 -3.00 12.46 8.47
CA PHE A 24 -4.33 12.26 9.08
C PHE A 24 -4.29 11.82 10.55
N PHE A 25 -3.37 10.94 10.98
CA PHE A 25 -3.39 10.46 12.37
C PHE A 25 -3.14 11.59 13.41
N PRO A 26 -2.13 12.48 13.26
CA PRO A 26 -1.98 13.63 14.14
C PRO A 26 -3.14 14.63 14.05
N ALA A 27 -3.73 14.83 12.86
CA ALA A 27 -4.86 15.73 12.68
C ALA A 27 -6.12 15.23 13.42
N LEU A 28 -6.43 13.94 13.32
CA LEU A 28 -7.56 13.32 14.01
C LEU A 28 -7.40 13.32 15.54
N LEU A 29 -6.18 13.16 16.06
CA LEU A 29 -5.93 13.27 17.51
C LEU A 29 -6.20 14.67 18.08
N ASN A 30 -6.27 15.71 17.23
CA ASN A 30 -6.56 17.08 17.62
C ASN A 30 -7.94 17.56 17.13
N ALA A 31 -8.78 16.66 16.59
CA ALA A 31 -10.12 16.98 16.12
C ALA A 31 -11.17 16.70 17.21
N PRO A 32 -12.21 17.53 17.36
CA PRO A 32 -13.41 17.14 18.10
C PRO A 32 -14.11 15.99 17.36
N GLU A 33 -14.56 14.98 18.11
CA GLU A 33 -15.27 13.79 17.62
C GLU A 33 -14.70 13.19 16.31
N PRO A 34 -13.45 12.71 16.30
CA PRO A 34 -12.75 12.32 15.08
C PRO A 34 -13.42 11.15 14.34
N GLN A 35 -14.22 10.32 15.03
CA GLN A 35 -15.01 9.26 14.41
C GLN A 35 -16.16 9.85 13.57
N VAL A 36 -16.93 10.78 14.15
CA VAL A 36 -18.03 11.51 13.50
C VAL A 36 -17.49 12.35 12.34
N LEU A 37 -16.35 13.00 12.52
CA LEU A 37 -15.66 13.74 11.46
C LEU A 37 -15.37 12.84 10.26
N VAL A 38 -14.88 11.61 10.47
CA VAL A 38 -14.60 10.67 9.36
C VAL A 38 -15.88 10.16 8.69
N VAL A 39 -16.97 9.92 9.43
CA VAL A 39 -18.29 9.61 8.80
C VAL A 39 -18.74 10.77 7.90
N ARG A 40 -18.64 12.02 8.40
CA ARG A 40 -18.99 13.21 7.62
C ARG A 40 -18.08 13.40 6.39
N VAL A 41 -16.78 13.13 6.49
CA VAL A 41 -15.85 13.16 5.34
C VAL A 41 -16.23 12.14 4.26
N VAL A 42 -16.65 10.93 4.65
CA VAL A 42 -17.11 9.91 3.70
C VAL A 42 -18.43 10.33 3.05
N ARG A 43 -19.35 10.93 3.81
CA ARG A 43 -20.60 11.50 3.28
C ARG A 43 -20.32 12.63 2.27
N ASP A 44 -19.48 13.59 2.63
CA ASP A 44 -19.08 14.72 1.77
C ASP A 44 -18.34 14.23 0.51
N LEU A 45 -17.56 13.13 0.61
CA LEU A 45 -16.91 12.48 -0.53
C LEU A 45 -17.92 11.84 -1.50
N LEU A 46 -18.93 11.12 -0.99
CA LEU A 46 -19.97 10.44 -1.77
C LEU A 46 -21.03 11.39 -2.35
N ALA A 47 -21.34 12.47 -1.63
CA ALA A 47 -22.29 13.49 -2.06
C ALA A 47 -21.68 14.54 -3.02
N GLY A 48 -20.37 14.54 -3.21
CA GLY A 48 -19.65 15.54 -3.98
C GLY A 48 -20.17 15.69 -5.42
N THR A 49 -20.72 16.86 -5.73
CA THR A 49 -21.43 17.22 -6.97
C THR A 49 -20.52 17.51 -8.18
N GLU A 50 -19.23 17.20 -8.09
CA GLU A 50 -18.25 17.47 -9.14
C GLU A 50 -18.48 16.54 -10.35
N PRO A 51 -18.36 17.02 -11.60
CA PRO A 51 -18.65 16.22 -12.80
C PRO A 51 -17.57 15.17 -13.13
N GLU A 52 -16.42 15.17 -12.44
CA GLU A 52 -15.38 14.16 -12.63
C GLU A 52 -15.63 12.87 -11.81
N PRO A 53 -15.50 11.68 -12.42
CA PRO A 53 -15.62 10.41 -11.71
C PRO A 53 -14.52 10.23 -10.65
N ILE A 54 -14.85 9.52 -9.56
CA ILE A 54 -13.95 9.38 -8.41
C ILE A 54 -12.78 8.46 -8.74
N LYS A 55 -11.58 9.04 -8.83
CA LYS A 55 -10.33 8.35 -9.18
C LYS A 55 -9.92 7.36 -8.07
N ASP A 56 -9.33 6.23 -8.47
CA ASP A 56 -8.92 5.15 -7.54
C ASP A 56 -7.96 5.65 -6.42
N SER A 57 -7.14 6.68 -6.65
CA SER A 57 -6.26 7.28 -5.61
C SER A 57 -7.01 8.00 -4.48
N VAL A 58 -8.24 8.48 -4.73
CA VAL A 58 -9.12 9.06 -3.71
C VAL A 58 -9.56 7.99 -2.72
N TRP A 59 -9.85 6.77 -3.19
CA TRP A 59 -10.18 5.64 -2.32
C TRP A 59 -8.98 5.12 -1.53
N GLU A 60 -7.77 5.14 -2.10
CA GLU A 60 -6.54 4.90 -1.32
C GLU A 60 -6.37 5.88 -0.16
N THR A 61 -6.62 7.16 -0.42
CA THR A 61 -6.57 8.22 0.60
C THR A 61 -7.71 8.09 1.63
N CYS A 62 -8.92 7.73 1.19
CA CYS A 62 -10.06 7.46 2.06
C CYS A 62 -9.81 6.27 2.99
N VAL A 63 -9.29 5.15 2.48
CA VAL A 63 -8.91 3.99 3.32
C VAL A 63 -7.73 4.31 4.24
N ALA A 64 -6.79 5.16 3.80
CA ALA A 64 -5.73 5.67 4.66
C ALA A 64 -6.28 6.49 5.85
N LEU A 65 -7.37 7.24 5.66
CA LEU A 65 -8.10 7.95 6.72
C LEU A 65 -8.91 6.99 7.62
N LEU A 66 -9.75 6.12 7.05
CA LEU A 66 -10.59 5.17 7.79
C LEU A 66 -9.76 4.30 8.73
N THR A 67 -8.67 3.74 8.22
CA THR A 67 -7.76 2.91 9.01
C THR A 67 -7.01 3.66 10.13
N CYS A 68 -7.16 4.98 10.27
CA CYS A 68 -6.70 5.72 11.45
C CYS A 68 -7.70 5.68 12.61
N VAL A 69 -9.01 5.59 12.37
CA VAL A 69 -10.05 5.69 13.42
C VAL A 69 -9.89 4.61 14.50
N PRO A 70 -9.71 3.31 14.20
CA PRO A 70 -9.54 2.29 15.25
C PRO A 70 -8.24 2.47 16.07
N LYS A 71 -7.25 3.20 15.55
CA LYS A 71 -5.98 3.48 16.25
C LYS A 71 -6.08 4.62 17.26
N LEU A 72 -7.20 5.36 17.28
CA LEU A 72 -7.45 6.40 18.27
C LEU A 72 -7.86 5.81 19.63
N ALA A 73 -8.34 4.55 19.65
CA ALA A 73 -8.82 3.84 20.84
C ALA A 73 -9.96 4.54 21.61
N ILE A 74 -10.67 5.45 20.93
CA ILE A 74 -11.88 6.13 21.45
C ILE A 74 -13.09 5.20 21.23
N PRO A 75 -14.00 5.01 22.21
CA PRO A 75 -15.26 4.28 22.01
C PRO A 75 -16.17 4.98 20.99
N LEU A 76 -16.90 4.22 20.16
CA LEU A 76 -17.87 4.77 19.22
C LEU A 76 -19.20 5.05 19.94
N SER A 77 -19.78 6.25 19.76
CA SER A 77 -21.13 6.56 20.26
C SER A 77 -22.23 5.90 19.42
N ALA A 78 -23.41 5.68 20.01
CA ALA A 78 -24.57 5.11 19.31
C ALA A 78 -24.94 5.95 18.08
N ASP A 79 -25.01 7.27 18.24
CA ASP A 79 -25.30 8.28 17.21
C ASP A 79 -24.29 8.24 16.04
N THR A 80 -23.02 7.90 16.35
CA THR A 80 -21.98 7.71 15.32
C THR A 80 -22.20 6.41 14.56
N LEU A 81 -22.53 5.33 15.27
CA LEU A 81 -22.81 4.03 14.67
C LEU A 81 -24.08 4.06 13.82
N GLU A 82 -25.13 4.77 14.23
CA GLU A 82 -26.36 4.95 13.45
C GLU A 82 -26.09 5.74 12.15
N GLN A 83 -25.43 6.90 12.26
CA GLN A 83 -25.03 7.68 11.08
C GLN A 83 -24.12 6.91 10.12
N ALA A 84 -23.24 6.05 10.63
CA ALA A 84 -22.39 5.19 9.83
C ALA A 84 -23.17 4.02 9.19
N ASN A 85 -24.13 3.42 9.90
CA ASN A 85 -25.01 2.36 9.37
C ASN A 85 -25.88 2.87 8.21
N LEU A 86 -26.45 4.07 8.33
CA LEU A 86 -27.22 4.70 7.25
C LEU A 86 -26.32 4.95 6.03
N LEU A 87 -25.17 5.61 6.23
CA LEU A 87 -24.22 5.91 5.16
C LEU A 87 -23.66 4.65 4.48
N ALA A 88 -23.51 3.53 5.20
CA ALA A 88 -23.06 2.26 4.62
C ALA A 88 -24.10 1.65 3.67
N LYS A 89 -25.40 1.80 3.96
CA LYS A 89 -26.50 1.37 3.08
C LYS A 89 -26.57 2.26 1.84
N GLU A 90 -26.59 3.58 2.03
CA GLU A 90 -26.53 4.58 0.94
C GLU A 90 -25.35 4.33 0.00
N TRP A 91 -24.15 4.06 0.54
CA TRP A 91 -22.96 3.77 -0.26
C TRP A 91 -23.09 2.46 -1.03
N LYS A 92 -23.61 1.39 -0.41
CA LYS A 92 -23.88 0.11 -1.09
C LYS A 92 -24.78 0.31 -2.31
N GLU A 93 -25.90 1.02 -2.14
CA GLU A 93 -26.85 1.34 -3.22
C GLU A 93 -26.21 2.23 -4.30
N MET A 94 -25.35 3.18 -3.93
CA MET A 94 -24.63 4.02 -4.88
C MET A 94 -23.59 3.26 -5.72
N ILE A 95 -22.97 2.18 -5.23
CA ILE A 95 -22.04 1.37 -6.04
C ILE A 95 -22.79 0.68 -7.20
N GLY A 96 -24.05 0.27 -7.00
CA GLY A 96 -24.87 -0.34 -8.04
C GLY A 96 -25.50 0.64 -9.03
N SER A 97 -25.45 1.96 -8.76
CA SER A 97 -26.21 2.98 -9.51
C SER A 97 -25.38 4.18 -10.01
N LYS A 98 -24.13 4.33 -9.56
CA LYS A 98 -23.20 5.40 -9.97
C LYS A 98 -21.80 4.83 -10.20
N ASP A 99 -21.07 5.36 -11.17
CA ASP A 99 -19.63 5.09 -11.27
C ASP A 99 -18.87 5.84 -10.16
N LEU A 100 -18.73 5.16 -9.02
CA LEU A 100 -17.89 5.61 -7.91
C LEU A 100 -16.41 5.22 -8.10
N GLY A 101 -16.01 4.60 -9.21
CA GLY A 101 -14.67 4.07 -9.43
C GLY A 101 -14.44 2.71 -8.76
N ARG A 102 -13.53 1.91 -9.33
CA ARG A 102 -13.35 0.48 -9.02
C ARG A 102 -12.94 0.18 -7.57
N LEU A 103 -12.29 1.13 -6.90
CA LEU A 103 -11.90 0.99 -5.49
C LEU A 103 -12.98 1.42 -4.48
N ALA A 104 -14.17 1.86 -4.91
CA ALA A 104 -15.27 2.22 -4.01
C ALA A 104 -15.71 1.03 -3.11
N VAL A 105 -15.77 -0.17 -3.67
CA VAL A 105 -16.03 -1.44 -2.94
C VAL A 105 -15.02 -1.64 -1.81
N TRP A 106 -13.73 -1.49 -2.11
CA TRP A 106 -12.67 -1.64 -1.10
C TRP A 106 -12.73 -0.53 -0.05
N GLY A 107 -13.16 0.68 -0.43
CA GLY A 107 -13.52 1.75 0.51
C GLY A 107 -14.63 1.32 1.47
N LEU A 108 -15.76 0.85 0.95
CA LEU A 108 -16.92 0.39 1.74
C LEU A 108 -16.54 -0.74 2.69
N LEU A 109 -15.82 -1.76 2.22
CA LEU A 109 -15.36 -2.87 3.08
C LEU A 109 -14.44 -2.39 4.23
N ASN A 110 -13.58 -1.40 3.99
CA ASN A 110 -12.79 -0.79 5.08
C ASN A 110 -13.65 0.07 6.02
N PHE A 111 -14.70 0.73 5.52
CA PHE A 111 -15.64 1.50 6.33
C PHE A 111 -16.43 0.60 7.28
N LEU A 112 -16.99 -0.50 6.77
CA LEU A 112 -17.71 -1.50 7.56
C LEU A 112 -16.83 -2.07 8.69
N VAL A 113 -15.58 -2.44 8.38
CA VAL A 113 -14.61 -2.92 9.38
C VAL A 113 -14.22 -1.81 10.39
N THR A 114 -14.14 -0.55 9.96
CA THR A 114 -13.77 0.58 10.82
C THR A 114 -14.83 0.91 11.87
N TYR A 115 -16.12 0.78 11.51
CA TYR A 115 -17.25 1.08 12.38
C TYR A 115 -17.94 -0.18 12.93
N ASN A 116 -17.38 -1.37 12.70
CA ASN A 116 -17.93 -2.67 13.09
C ASN A 116 -19.40 -2.87 12.64
N ILE A 117 -19.70 -2.51 11.39
CA ILE A 117 -21.03 -2.61 10.80
C ILE A 117 -21.19 -3.96 10.11
N ALA A 118 -22.18 -4.74 10.54
CA ALA A 118 -22.71 -5.85 9.77
C ALA A 118 -23.60 -5.29 8.65
N LEU A 119 -23.23 -5.54 7.39
CA LEU A 119 -24.04 -5.23 6.23
C LEU A 119 -24.16 -6.47 5.37
N ASP A 120 -25.41 -6.84 5.06
CA ASP A 120 -25.69 -7.99 4.22
C ASP A 120 -25.47 -7.69 2.74
N PHE A 121 -24.91 -8.68 2.05
CA PHE A 121 -24.72 -8.72 0.62
C PHE A 121 -25.31 -10.02 0.04
N ASP A 122 -25.74 -10.01 -1.21
CA ASP A 122 -26.07 -11.23 -1.95
C ASP A 122 -24.92 -11.68 -2.88
N ALA A 123 -25.12 -12.81 -3.57
CA ALA A 123 -24.10 -13.40 -4.44
C ALA A 123 -23.90 -12.62 -5.76
N GLU A 124 -24.91 -11.92 -6.27
CA GLU A 124 -24.79 -11.09 -7.47
C GLU A 124 -24.09 -9.76 -7.16
N GLU A 125 -24.45 -9.10 -6.05
CA GLU A 125 -23.75 -7.92 -5.56
C GLU A 125 -22.25 -8.21 -5.37
N ILE A 126 -21.92 -9.31 -4.68
CA ILE A 126 -20.53 -9.75 -4.50
C ILE A 126 -19.86 -10.08 -5.83
N THR A 127 -20.56 -10.71 -6.78
CA THR A 127 -20.05 -10.97 -8.13
C THR A 127 -19.68 -9.65 -8.82
N HIS A 128 -20.59 -8.67 -8.84
CA HIS A 128 -20.37 -7.36 -9.45
C HIS A 128 -19.17 -6.65 -8.80
N PHE A 129 -19.12 -6.62 -7.46
CA PHE A 129 -18.05 -5.98 -6.69
C PHE A 129 -16.66 -6.57 -6.96
N PHE A 130 -16.53 -7.88 -7.06
CA PHE A 130 -15.25 -8.52 -7.36
C PHE A 130 -14.92 -8.53 -8.86
N GLY A 131 -15.93 -8.45 -9.73
CA GLY A 131 -15.77 -8.32 -11.19
C GLY A 131 -15.12 -6.99 -11.61
N ILE A 132 -15.44 -5.89 -10.93
CA ILE A 132 -14.84 -4.56 -11.21
C ILE A 132 -13.49 -4.33 -10.50
N LEU A 133 -13.15 -5.16 -9.50
CA LEU A 133 -12.03 -4.93 -8.59
C LEU A 133 -10.66 -5.20 -9.27
N PRO A 134 -9.66 -4.30 -9.13
CA PRO A 134 -8.30 -4.58 -9.58
C PRO A 134 -7.69 -5.78 -8.85
N GLY A 135 -7.09 -6.73 -9.59
CA GLY A 135 -6.60 -8.00 -9.05
C GLY A 135 -5.63 -7.87 -7.86
N ASN A 136 -4.81 -6.81 -7.83
CA ASN A 136 -3.91 -6.51 -6.71
C ASN A 136 -4.62 -6.07 -5.41
N LYS A 137 -5.95 -5.96 -5.40
CA LYS A 137 -6.79 -5.70 -4.23
C LYS A 137 -7.64 -6.89 -3.81
N THR A 138 -7.72 -7.96 -4.62
CA THR A 138 -8.55 -9.14 -4.35
C THR A 138 -8.22 -9.77 -3.00
N GLU A 139 -6.95 -10.02 -2.69
CA GLU A 139 -6.49 -10.56 -1.39
C GLU A 139 -6.92 -9.66 -0.20
N SER A 140 -6.80 -8.34 -0.37
CA SER A 140 -7.23 -7.38 0.66
C SER A 140 -8.75 -7.40 0.87
N CYS A 141 -9.54 -7.48 -0.20
CA CYS A 141 -11.00 -7.54 -0.10
C CYS A 141 -11.47 -8.87 0.47
N VAL A 142 -10.90 -10.00 0.05
CA VAL A 142 -11.17 -11.33 0.65
C VAL A 142 -10.84 -11.32 2.14
N SER A 143 -9.75 -10.67 2.56
CA SER A 143 -9.38 -10.53 3.98
C SER A 143 -10.39 -9.71 4.78
N LEU A 144 -10.95 -8.64 4.20
CA LEU A 144 -12.03 -7.85 4.82
C LEU A 144 -13.34 -8.66 4.87
N CYS A 145 -13.70 -9.38 3.80
CA CYS A 145 -14.87 -10.27 3.78
C CYS A 145 -14.78 -11.43 4.78
N LYS A 146 -13.56 -11.93 5.07
CA LYS A 146 -13.30 -12.89 6.15
C LYS A 146 -13.55 -12.28 7.52
N TYR A 147 -13.09 -11.03 7.77
CA TYR A 147 -13.37 -10.32 9.03
C TYR A 147 -14.86 -10.00 9.22
N LEU A 148 -15.55 -9.63 8.14
CA LEU A 148 -17.00 -9.31 8.14
C LEU A 148 -17.91 -10.56 8.09
N GLY A 149 -17.36 -11.78 8.11
CA GLY A 149 -18.13 -13.04 8.08
C GLY A 149 -18.76 -13.43 6.72
N VAL A 150 -18.83 -12.50 5.76
CA VAL A 150 -19.48 -12.69 4.44
C VAL A 150 -18.68 -13.54 3.45
N VAL A 151 -17.55 -14.12 3.87
CA VAL A 151 -16.69 -14.98 3.02
C VAL A 151 -17.39 -16.20 2.43
N HIS A 152 -18.47 -16.70 3.05
CA HIS A 152 -19.24 -17.83 2.53
C HIS A 152 -19.94 -17.48 1.20
N LYS A 153 -20.67 -16.35 1.16
CA LYS A 153 -21.32 -15.83 -0.06
C LYS A 153 -20.30 -15.52 -1.18
N LEU A 154 -19.07 -15.18 -0.79
CA LEU A 154 -17.93 -14.96 -1.68
C LEU A 154 -17.30 -16.26 -2.22
N ALA A 155 -17.51 -17.41 -1.57
CA ALA A 155 -17.20 -18.73 -2.11
C ALA A 155 -18.27 -19.20 -3.11
N ASP A 156 -19.54 -18.87 -2.85
CA ASP A 156 -20.67 -19.22 -3.71
C ASP A 156 -20.66 -18.44 -5.03
N SER A 157 -20.26 -17.16 -5.00
CA SER A 157 -20.15 -16.31 -6.20
C SER A 157 -19.12 -16.79 -7.23
N VAL A 158 -18.14 -17.63 -6.86
CA VAL A 158 -17.12 -18.16 -7.79
C VAL A 158 -17.76 -18.89 -8.97
N GLY A 159 -18.78 -19.73 -8.71
CA GLY A 159 -19.50 -20.44 -9.78
C GLY A 159 -20.36 -19.53 -10.66
N TYR A 160 -20.76 -18.35 -10.14
CA TYR A 160 -21.57 -17.36 -10.86
C TYR A 160 -20.69 -16.44 -11.72
N LEU A 161 -19.50 -16.08 -11.24
CA LEU A 161 -18.45 -15.40 -12.02
C LEU A 161 -18.06 -16.18 -13.29
N ILE A 162 -17.90 -17.51 -13.19
CA ILE A 162 -17.62 -18.37 -14.36
C ILE A 162 -18.77 -18.28 -15.37
N LYS A 163 -20.03 -18.46 -14.91
CA LYS A 163 -21.23 -18.37 -15.77
C LYS A 163 -21.44 -17.00 -16.43
N ARG A 164 -20.90 -15.91 -15.85
CA ARG A 164 -20.91 -14.55 -16.43
C ARG A 164 -19.69 -14.25 -17.34
N GLY A 165 -18.88 -15.25 -17.70
CA GLY A 165 -17.70 -15.03 -18.54
C GLY A 165 -16.56 -14.27 -17.84
N GLN A 166 -16.52 -14.30 -16.50
CA GLN A 166 -15.49 -13.66 -15.69
C GLN A 166 -14.50 -14.70 -15.13
N GLN A 167 -14.10 -15.68 -15.96
CA GLN A 167 -13.17 -16.77 -15.59
C GLN A 167 -11.92 -16.26 -14.86
N LEU A 168 -11.28 -15.20 -15.34
CA LEU A 168 -10.06 -14.62 -14.74
C LEU A 168 -10.28 -13.91 -13.38
N VAL A 169 -11.53 -13.63 -12.99
CA VAL A 169 -11.88 -13.15 -11.65
C VAL A 169 -12.19 -14.35 -10.76
N ALA A 170 -12.96 -15.32 -11.27
CA ALA A 170 -13.28 -16.56 -10.59
C ALA A 170 -12.02 -17.35 -10.17
N VAL A 171 -11.03 -17.50 -11.06
CA VAL A 171 -9.76 -18.20 -10.76
C VAL A 171 -8.97 -17.49 -9.66
N ARG A 172 -8.81 -16.16 -9.75
CA ARG A 172 -8.17 -15.35 -8.70
C ARG A 172 -8.86 -15.55 -7.35
N LEU A 173 -10.19 -15.53 -7.35
CA LEU A 173 -10.98 -15.66 -6.13
C LEU A 173 -10.91 -17.07 -5.55
N ALA A 174 -11.02 -18.11 -6.37
CA ALA A 174 -10.85 -19.51 -5.97
C ALA A 174 -9.48 -19.75 -5.33
N CYS A 175 -8.40 -19.27 -5.95
CA CYS A 175 -7.05 -19.35 -5.38
C CYS A 175 -6.91 -18.59 -4.05
N THR A 176 -7.51 -17.39 -3.93
CA THR A 176 -7.45 -16.57 -2.69
C THR A 176 -8.29 -17.17 -1.54
N LEU A 177 -9.26 -18.03 -1.88
CA LEU A 177 -10.12 -18.75 -0.93
C LEU A 177 -9.69 -20.20 -0.66
N ASN A 178 -8.65 -20.71 -1.35
CA ASN A 178 -8.26 -22.12 -1.37
C ASN A 178 -9.40 -23.07 -1.83
N LEU A 179 -10.18 -22.65 -2.84
CA LEU A 179 -11.25 -23.44 -3.46
C LEU A 179 -10.81 -24.13 -4.76
N THR A 180 -9.51 -24.29 -4.96
CA THR A 180 -8.90 -24.83 -6.18
C THR A 180 -9.32 -26.26 -6.50
N ASP A 181 -9.75 -27.04 -5.50
CA ASP A 181 -10.20 -28.41 -5.69
C ASP A 181 -11.62 -28.45 -6.30
N LYS A 182 -12.46 -27.46 -5.97
CA LYS A 182 -13.82 -27.28 -6.52
C LYS A 182 -13.82 -26.47 -7.82
N TYR A 183 -12.85 -25.55 -7.97
CA TYR A 183 -12.68 -24.71 -9.14
C TYR A 183 -11.22 -24.77 -9.63
N PRO A 184 -10.81 -25.87 -10.30
CA PRO A 184 -9.44 -26.05 -10.78
C PRO A 184 -9.03 -24.94 -11.75
N PRO A 185 -7.95 -24.17 -11.46
CA PRO A 185 -7.53 -23.06 -12.30
C PRO A 185 -7.24 -23.45 -13.76
N LEU A 186 -6.73 -24.67 -13.98
CA LEU A 186 -6.28 -25.13 -15.29
C LEU A 186 -7.45 -25.22 -16.32
N PRO A 187 -8.48 -26.09 -16.15
CA PRO A 187 -9.66 -26.10 -17.01
C PRO A 187 -10.29 -24.72 -17.24
N ILE A 188 -10.47 -23.92 -16.19
CA ILE A 188 -11.18 -22.63 -16.28
C ILE A 188 -10.39 -21.62 -17.15
N MET A 189 -9.05 -21.72 -17.16
CA MET A 189 -8.20 -20.89 -18.02
C MET A 189 -8.02 -21.44 -19.43
N GLU A 190 -7.96 -22.76 -19.59
CA GLU A 190 -7.94 -23.42 -20.90
C GLU A 190 -9.24 -23.12 -21.68
N GLU A 191 -10.40 -23.23 -21.01
CA GLU A 191 -11.71 -22.83 -21.51
C GLU A 191 -11.75 -21.35 -21.90
N PHE A 192 -11.27 -20.44 -21.03
CA PHE A 192 -11.23 -19.00 -21.32
C PHE A 192 -10.38 -18.66 -22.56
N ILE A 193 -9.21 -19.30 -22.71
CA ILE A 193 -8.31 -19.10 -23.86
C ILE A 193 -8.95 -19.64 -25.15
N GLN A 194 -9.66 -20.78 -25.08
CA GLN A 194 -10.38 -21.34 -26.22
C GLN A 194 -11.60 -20.50 -26.62
N ASN A 195 -12.43 -20.07 -25.67
CA ASN A 195 -13.56 -19.17 -25.93
C ASN A 195 -13.10 -17.85 -26.59
N ALA A 196 -11.98 -17.29 -26.14
CA ALA A 196 -11.37 -16.10 -26.75
C ALA A 196 -10.82 -16.35 -28.17
N ARG A 197 -10.39 -17.59 -28.46
CA ARG A 197 -9.94 -18.02 -29.80
C ARG A 197 -11.10 -18.21 -30.77
N GLU A 198 -12.20 -18.82 -30.32
CA GLU A 198 -13.41 -19.01 -31.11
C GLU A 198 -14.08 -17.66 -31.41
N THR A 199 -14.20 -16.79 -30.41
CA THR A 199 -14.70 -15.40 -30.60
C THR A 199 -13.90 -14.63 -31.65
N ALA A 200 -12.56 -14.77 -31.63
CA ALA A 200 -11.71 -14.14 -32.63
C ALA A 200 -11.90 -14.76 -34.03
N GLN A 201 -12.02 -16.09 -34.15
CA GLN A 201 -12.27 -16.78 -35.42
C GLN A 201 -13.64 -16.43 -36.02
N GLU A 202 -14.67 -16.22 -35.19
CA GLU A 202 -15.98 -15.72 -35.65
C GLU A 202 -15.88 -14.31 -36.24
N ILE A 203 -15.19 -13.37 -35.59
CA ILE A 203 -14.99 -12.02 -36.14
C ILE A 203 -14.23 -12.11 -37.48
N MET A 204 -13.14 -12.89 -37.51
CA MET A 204 -12.31 -13.15 -38.70
C MET A 204 -13.04 -13.84 -39.87
N SER A 205 -14.23 -14.40 -39.65
CA SER A 205 -15.04 -15.07 -40.69
C SER A 205 -16.27 -14.28 -41.09
N LYS A 206 -16.60 -13.20 -40.36
CA LYS A 206 -17.79 -12.36 -40.58
C LYS A 206 -17.44 -10.99 -41.17
N GLU A 207 -16.25 -10.47 -40.91
CA GLU A 207 -15.82 -9.15 -41.37
C GLU A 207 -14.49 -9.22 -42.14
N SER A 208 -14.43 -8.54 -43.27
CA SER A 208 -13.26 -8.50 -44.18
C SER A 208 -12.43 -7.22 -44.06
N ASP A 209 -12.60 -6.45 -42.99
CA ASP A 209 -11.89 -5.19 -42.76
C ASP A 209 -10.61 -5.39 -41.91
N SER A 210 -9.57 -4.64 -42.24
CA SER A 210 -8.28 -4.65 -41.54
C SER A 210 -8.43 -4.21 -40.08
N GLU A 211 -9.33 -3.26 -39.81
CA GLU A 211 -9.50 -2.68 -38.48
C GLU A 211 -10.21 -3.62 -37.50
N SER A 212 -11.24 -4.35 -37.95
CA SER A 212 -11.90 -5.35 -37.09
C SER A 212 -10.99 -6.56 -36.80
N LEU A 213 -10.19 -6.97 -37.79
CA LEU A 213 -9.15 -8.00 -37.63
C LEU A 213 -8.09 -7.59 -36.59
N LYS A 214 -7.57 -6.36 -36.66
CA LYS A 214 -6.67 -5.80 -35.64
C LYS A 214 -7.33 -5.76 -34.26
N GLN A 215 -8.61 -5.35 -34.19
CA GLN A 215 -9.34 -5.30 -32.93
C GLN A 215 -9.56 -6.70 -32.31
N ALA A 216 -9.85 -7.72 -33.12
CA ALA A 216 -9.98 -9.11 -32.67
C ALA A 216 -8.64 -9.66 -32.13
N ILE A 217 -7.53 -9.44 -32.85
CA ILE A 217 -6.19 -9.84 -32.40
C ILE A 217 -5.83 -9.10 -31.10
N SER A 218 -6.10 -7.80 -31.00
CA SER A 218 -5.85 -7.01 -29.79
C SER A 218 -6.65 -7.51 -28.57
N LYS A 219 -7.94 -7.83 -28.74
CA LYS A 219 -8.77 -8.45 -27.70
C LYS A 219 -8.15 -9.78 -27.22
N GLN A 220 -7.71 -10.63 -28.14
CA GLN A 220 -7.11 -11.92 -27.81
C GLN A 220 -5.73 -11.81 -27.13
N VAL A 221 -4.87 -10.90 -27.60
CA VAL A 221 -3.57 -10.59 -26.97
C VAL A 221 -3.76 -10.07 -25.54
N ASN A 222 -4.75 -9.20 -25.31
CA ASN A 222 -5.07 -8.73 -23.95
C ASN A 222 -5.59 -9.86 -23.05
N ALA A 223 -6.47 -10.74 -23.55
CA ALA A 223 -6.95 -11.92 -22.82
C ALA A 223 -5.78 -12.84 -22.39
N LEU A 224 -4.81 -13.07 -23.28
CA LEU A 224 -3.59 -13.83 -23.01
C LEU A 224 -2.69 -13.15 -21.97
N ILE A 225 -2.44 -11.84 -22.08
CA ILE A 225 -1.63 -11.08 -21.11
C ILE A 225 -2.28 -11.08 -19.70
N LEU A 226 -3.60 -10.94 -19.63
CA LEU A 226 -4.34 -11.00 -18.36
C LEU A 226 -4.31 -12.41 -17.77
N SER A 227 -4.39 -13.45 -18.60
CA SER A 227 -4.24 -14.85 -18.20
C SER A 227 -2.85 -15.13 -17.63
N TRP A 228 -1.79 -14.72 -18.33
CA TRP A 228 -0.40 -14.86 -17.86
C TRP A 228 -0.20 -14.24 -16.48
N ARG A 229 -0.81 -13.06 -16.25
CA ARG A 229 -0.77 -12.37 -14.96
C ARG A 229 -1.52 -13.15 -13.86
N VAL A 230 -2.71 -13.67 -14.13
CA VAL A 230 -3.46 -14.53 -13.19
C VAL A 230 -2.63 -15.75 -12.78
N VAL A 231 -1.97 -16.41 -13.73
CA VAL A 231 -1.11 -17.58 -13.46
C VAL A 231 0.08 -17.23 -12.56
N GLY A 232 0.59 -15.99 -12.64
CA GLY A 232 1.63 -15.48 -11.72
C GLY A 232 1.13 -14.97 -10.37
N GLU A 233 -0.17 -14.68 -10.24
CA GLU A 233 -0.84 -14.27 -8.99
C GLU A 233 -1.37 -15.47 -8.19
N CYS A 234 -1.64 -16.59 -8.85
CA CYS A 234 -2.19 -17.80 -8.24
C CYS A 234 -1.09 -18.75 -7.75
N ASN A 235 -1.26 -19.33 -6.55
CA ASN A 235 -0.32 -20.28 -5.94
C ASN A 235 -0.47 -21.70 -6.51
N ILE A 236 -0.39 -21.81 -7.84
CA ILE A 236 -0.41 -23.07 -8.61
C ILE A 236 0.98 -23.72 -8.53
N ASP A 237 1.06 -25.05 -8.63
CA ASP A 237 2.33 -25.76 -8.80
C ASP A 237 3.22 -25.12 -9.88
N SER A 238 4.52 -24.96 -9.61
CA SER A 238 5.41 -24.18 -10.48
C SER A 238 5.58 -24.81 -11.85
N VAL A 239 5.58 -26.14 -11.96
CA VAL A 239 5.74 -26.84 -13.25
C VAL A 239 4.52 -26.60 -14.15
N HIS A 240 3.32 -26.65 -13.58
CA HIS A 240 2.09 -26.30 -14.31
C HIS A 240 2.02 -24.79 -14.62
N CYS A 241 2.35 -23.95 -13.65
CA CYS A 241 2.42 -22.49 -13.79
C CYS A 241 3.33 -22.08 -14.96
N ASP A 242 4.52 -22.68 -15.07
CA ASP A 242 5.47 -22.35 -16.13
C ASP A 242 5.10 -22.98 -17.49
N ARG A 243 4.43 -24.14 -17.52
CA ARG A 243 3.85 -24.72 -18.75
C ARG A 243 2.82 -23.78 -19.40
N ILE A 244 1.88 -23.27 -18.60
CA ILE A 244 0.83 -22.34 -19.10
C ILE A 244 1.47 -21.03 -19.57
N LYS A 245 2.43 -20.47 -18.81
CA LYS A 245 3.15 -19.26 -19.23
C LYS A 245 3.88 -19.46 -20.56
N ALA A 246 4.51 -20.62 -20.76
CA ALA A 246 5.20 -20.93 -22.01
C ALA A 246 4.21 -21.02 -23.20
N GLU A 247 3.07 -21.69 -23.04
CA GLU A 247 2.03 -21.76 -24.07
C GLU A 247 1.44 -20.38 -24.39
N ILE A 248 1.11 -19.58 -23.37
CA ILE A 248 0.63 -18.20 -23.56
C ILE A 248 1.68 -17.35 -24.28
N THR A 249 2.97 -17.46 -23.93
CA THR A 249 4.06 -16.75 -24.62
C THR A 249 4.19 -17.19 -26.08
N GLN A 250 4.07 -18.50 -26.38
CA GLN A 250 4.08 -19.00 -27.76
C GLN A 250 2.89 -18.46 -28.58
N LEU A 251 1.69 -18.41 -27.98
CA LEU A 251 0.52 -17.80 -28.60
C LEU A 251 0.75 -16.31 -28.86
N LEU A 252 1.26 -15.55 -27.87
CA LEU A 252 1.56 -14.12 -28.02
C LEU A 252 2.56 -13.84 -29.15
N HIS A 253 3.65 -14.62 -29.27
CA HIS A 253 4.56 -14.52 -30.42
C HIS A 253 3.88 -14.85 -31.75
N LYS A 254 3.02 -15.88 -31.79
CA LYS A 254 2.27 -16.24 -33.00
C LYS A 254 1.31 -15.13 -33.45
N TYR A 255 0.73 -14.39 -32.50
CA TYR A 255 -0.10 -13.21 -32.82
C TYR A 255 0.75 -12.02 -33.29
N ALA A 256 1.84 -11.69 -32.61
CA ALA A 256 2.74 -10.59 -33.02
C ALA A 256 3.23 -10.77 -34.47
N ASN A 257 3.73 -11.97 -34.81
CA ASN A 257 4.18 -12.29 -36.17
C ASN A 257 3.04 -12.13 -37.19
N LYS A 258 1.82 -12.57 -36.85
CA LYS A 258 0.65 -12.45 -37.74
C LYS A 258 0.18 -11.00 -37.91
N THR A 259 0.34 -10.13 -36.90
CA THR A 259 0.04 -8.70 -37.04
C THR A 259 0.97 -8.06 -38.08
N HIS A 260 2.28 -8.31 -38.03
CA HIS A 260 3.22 -7.74 -39.01
C HIS A 260 2.95 -8.23 -40.44
N SER A 261 2.64 -9.52 -40.63
CA SER A 261 2.24 -10.03 -41.95
C SER A 261 0.93 -9.46 -42.51
N LEU A 262 0.16 -8.68 -41.72
CA LEU A 262 -1.02 -7.94 -42.18
C LEU A 262 -0.72 -6.47 -42.49
N GLU A 263 0.42 -5.94 -42.02
CA GLU A 263 0.89 -4.59 -42.30
C GLU A 263 1.55 -4.57 -43.69
N ASP A 264 2.43 -5.52 -43.98
CA ASP A 264 3.19 -5.61 -45.25
C ASP A 264 2.26 -5.78 -46.49
N VAL A 265 1.17 -6.57 -46.33
CA VAL A 265 0.23 -6.92 -47.42
C VAL A 265 -0.62 -5.75 -47.89
N SER A 266 -0.72 -4.65 -47.12
CA SER A 266 -1.55 -3.48 -47.48
C SER A 266 -0.98 -2.61 -48.61
N SER A 267 0.16 -3.00 -49.21
CA SER A 267 0.97 -2.16 -50.10
C SER A 267 1.00 -2.59 -51.57
N ASP A 268 0.50 -3.79 -51.90
CA ASP A 268 0.95 -4.53 -53.10
C ASP A 268 0.05 -4.32 -54.34
N THR A 269 0.15 -3.15 -54.98
CA THR A 269 -0.34 -2.93 -56.36
C THR A 269 0.74 -2.31 -57.26
N SER A 270 1.77 -3.08 -57.62
CA SER A 270 2.71 -2.69 -58.68
C SER A 270 3.26 -3.86 -59.50
N SER A 271 3.93 -3.52 -60.62
CA SER A 271 4.25 -4.44 -61.72
C SER A 271 5.51 -5.29 -61.45
N PRO A 272 5.63 -6.52 -62.03
CA PRO A 272 6.68 -7.49 -61.64
C PRO A 272 8.14 -7.02 -61.70
N HIS A 273 8.46 -5.97 -62.45
CA HIS A 273 9.82 -5.42 -62.52
C HIS A 273 10.26 -4.62 -61.28
N GLN A 274 9.34 -4.16 -60.40
CA GLN A 274 9.75 -3.51 -59.15
C GLN A 274 10.11 -4.51 -58.04
N LYS A 275 9.53 -5.71 -58.04
CA LYS A 275 9.62 -6.67 -56.93
C LYS A 275 11.05 -7.08 -56.56
N HIS A 276 11.99 -7.12 -57.52
CA HIS A 276 13.38 -7.50 -57.23
C HIS A 276 14.20 -6.38 -56.56
N HIS A 277 13.85 -5.11 -56.75
CA HIS A 277 14.46 -4.00 -56.01
C HIS A 277 13.78 -3.84 -54.65
N GLN A 278 12.45 -3.99 -54.62
CA GLN A 278 11.62 -3.87 -53.43
C GLN A 278 11.95 -4.96 -52.40
N MET A 279 12.04 -6.24 -52.79
CA MET A 279 12.51 -7.32 -51.88
C MET A 279 13.89 -7.03 -51.25
N SER A 280 14.80 -6.36 -51.97
CA SER A 280 16.14 -6.06 -51.45
C SER A 280 16.08 -4.99 -50.35
N GLN A 281 15.30 -3.94 -50.56
CA GLN A 281 15.05 -2.88 -49.57
C GLN A 281 14.23 -3.41 -48.38
N GLU A 282 13.25 -4.27 -48.65
CA GLU A 282 12.36 -4.89 -47.65
C GLU A 282 13.11 -5.90 -46.78
N GLN A 283 14.00 -6.73 -47.35
CA GLN A 283 14.92 -7.57 -46.58
C GLN A 283 15.87 -6.73 -45.72
N GLN A 284 16.40 -5.61 -46.23
CA GLN A 284 17.23 -4.70 -45.43
C GLN A 284 16.43 -4.07 -44.27
N HIS A 285 15.20 -3.61 -44.54
CA HIS A 285 14.31 -3.03 -43.53
C HIS A 285 13.89 -4.05 -42.46
N LEU A 286 13.56 -5.29 -42.85
CA LEU A 286 13.30 -6.39 -41.92
C LEU A 286 14.53 -6.73 -41.07
N HIS A 287 15.73 -6.74 -41.66
CA HIS A 287 16.97 -6.97 -40.93
C HIS A 287 17.26 -5.85 -39.91
N GLN A 288 16.99 -4.59 -40.30
CA GLN A 288 17.17 -3.42 -39.44
C GLN A 288 16.12 -3.38 -38.30
N LYS A 289 14.84 -3.59 -38.60
CA LYS A 289 13.76 -3.72 -37.61
C LYS A 289 14.05 -4.85 -36.61
N HIS A 290 14.54 -6.00 -37.09
CA HIS A 290 14.90 -7.10 -36.20
C HIS A 290 16.12 -6.79 -35.32
N GLN A 291 17.09 -6.00 -35.81
CA GLN A 291 18.18 -5.47 -34.97
C GLN A 291 17.67 -4.47 -33.93
N GLU A 292 16.70 -3.61 -34.27
CA GLU A 292 16.09 -2.66 -33.33
C GLU A 292 15.26 -3.39 -32.25
N GLU A 293 14.50 -4.41 -32.61
CA GLU A 293 13.78 -5.29 -31.66
C GLU A 293 14.75 -6.03 -30.72
N GLN A 294 15.84 -6.60 -31.24
CA GLN A 294 16.89 -7.21 -30.41
C GLN A 294 17.57 -6.20 -29.48
N GLN A 295 17.82 -4.97 -29.93
CA GLN A 295 18.37 -3.89 -29.11
C GLN A 295 17.38 -3.44 -28.02
N GLN A 296 16.10 -3.27 -28.33
CA GLN A 296 15.07 -2.97 -27.32
C GLN A 296 14.98 -4.08 -26.28
N GLN A 297 14.99 -5.35 -26.69
CA GLN A 297 14.89 -6.47 -25.77
C GLN A 297 16.18 -6.65 -24.93
N GLN A 298 17.37 -6.37 -25.48
CA GLN A 298 18.59 -6.24 -24.66
C GLN A 298 18.49 -5.10 -23.65
N LEU A 299 18.03 -3.90 -24.06
CA LEU A 299 17.88 -2.75 -23.17
C LEU A 299 16.86 -3.04 -22.04
N GLN A 300 15.75 -3.71 -22.36
CA GLN A 300 14.74 -4.11 -21.38
C GLN A 300 15.26 -5.16 -20.39
N ASN A 301 16.05 -6.14 -20.87
CA ASN A 301 16.74 -7.11 -20.02
C ASN A 301 17.78 -6.43 -19.10
N GLN A 302 18.57 -5.47 -19.60
CA GLN A 302 19.51 -4.69 -18.80
C GLN A 302 18.79 -3.81 -17.76
N LEU A 303 17.63 -3.24 -18.08
CA LEU A 303 16.80 -2.48 -17.14
C LEU A 303 16.24 -3.39 -16.04
N GLU A 304 15.74 -4.59 -16.36
CA GLU A 304 15.35 -5.58 -15.36
C GLU A 304 16.53 -5.99 -14.48
N GLU A 305 17.71 -6.24 -15.04
CA GLU A 305 18.89 -6.64 -14.29
C GLU A 305 19.37 -5.52 -13.36
N GLN A 306 19.40 -4.26 -13.82
CA GLN A 306 19.63 -3.11 -12.96
C GLN A 306 18.58 -2.99 -11.84
N GLU A 307 17.31 -3.28 -12.10
CA GLU A 307 16.27 -3.22 -11.05
C GLU A 307 16.42 -4.37 -10.04
N LYS A 308 16.74 -5.59 -10.51
CA LYS A 308 17.10 -6.75 -9.67
C LYS A 308 18.33 -6.44 -8.80
N GLU A 309 19.37 -5.80 -9.35
CA GLU A 309 20.58 -5.41 -8.60
C GLU A 309 20.25 -4.27 -7.60
N ARG A 310 19.48 -3.25 -8.00
CA ARG A 310 18.98 -2.19 -7.09
C ARG A 310 18.13 -2.77 -5.95
N ARG A 311 17.30 -3.79 -6.20
CA ARG A 311 16.55 -4.55 -5.18
C ARG A 311 17.52 -5.30 -4.25
N MET A 312 18.49 -6.03 -4.79
CA MET A 312 19.55 -6.71 -4.02
C MET A 312 20.39 -5.75 -3.16
N GLN A 313 20.77 -4.58 -3.68
CA GLN A 313 21.43 -3.54 -2.90
C GLN A 313 20.54 -2.99 -1.77
N LYS A 314 19.24 -2.78 -2.01
CA LYS A 314 18.27 -2.41 -0.96
C LYS A 314 18.21 -3.49 0.13
N PHE A 315 18.21 -4.79 -0.22
CA PHE A 315 18.29 -5.89 0.75
C PHE A 315 19.63 -5.94 1.51
N ARG A 316 20.78 -5.82 0.82
CA ARG A 316 22.11 -5.71 1.46
C ARG A 316 22.17 -4.53 2.45
N LYS A 317 21.63 -3.36 2.08
CA LYS A 317 21.52 -2.17 2.94
C LYS A 317 20.57 -2.42 4.14
N LYS A 318 19.43 -3.11 3.96
CA LYS A 318 18.55 -3.56 5.06
C LYS A 318 19.27 -4.52 6.03
N ARG A 319 19.99 -5.54 5.52
CA ARG A 319 20.75 -6.51 6.34
C ARG A 319 21.85 -5.83 7.16
N LYS A 320 22.65 -4.92 6.56
CA LYS A 320 23.64 -4.10 7.28
C LYS A 320 22.98 -3.26 8.39
N LYS A 321 21.82 -2.62 8.14
CA LYS A 321 21.06 -1.88 9.16
C LYS A 321 20.52 -2.77 10.29
N ARG A 322 20.03 -3.99 9.99
CA ARG A 322 19.59 -4.98 11.00
C ARG A 322 20.76 -5.39 11.91
N ASN A 323 21.91 -5.76 11.33
CA ASN A 323 23.09 -6.15 12.11
C ASN A 323 23.59 -5.02 13.02
N LYS A 324 23.68 -3.77 12.53
CA LYS A 324 24.10 -2.62 13.34
C LYS A 324 23.11 -2.32 14.51
N ARG A 325 21.81 -2.60 14.34
CA ARG A 325 20.83 -2.54 15.43
C ARG A 325 21.05 -3.66 16.46
N THR A 326 21.29 -4.90 16.02
CA THR A 326 21.59 -6.03 16.91
C THR A 326 22.86 -5.79 17.73
N GLN A 327 23.93 -5.29 17.11
CA GLN A 327 25.19 -5.00 17.79
C GLN A 327 25.04 -3.88 18.83
N ARG A 328 24.30 -2.81 18.52
CA ARG A 328 23.95 -1.77 19.50
C ARG A 328 23.10 -2.30 20.67
N ARG A 329 22.19 -3.25 20.43
CA ARG A 329 21.45 -3.92 21.51
C ARG A 329 22.38 -4.72 22.42
N LYS A 330 23.27 -5.55 21.86
CA LYS A 330 24.29 -6.27 22.64
C LYS A 330 25.20 -5.32 23.45
N GLN A 331 25.66 -4.23 22.84
CA GLN A 331 26.47 -3.22 23.55
C GLN A 331 25.73 -2.60 24.73
N LYS A 332 24.43 -2.24 24.57
CA LYS A 332 23.64 -1.71 25.70
C LYS A 332 23.43 -2.75 26.79
N GLN A 333 23.15 -4.01 26.45
CA GLN A 333 23.02 -5.10 27.43
C GLN A 333 24.33 -5.34 28.20
N ASN A 334 25.48 -5.35 27.52
CA ASN A 334 26.78 -5.48 28.17
C ASN A 334 27.10 -4.30 29.09
N ALA A 335 26.75 -3.07 28.70
CA ALA A 335 26.90 -1.89 29.55
C ALA A 335 26.03 -1.99 30.82
N GLN A 336 24.76 -2.37 30.69
CA GLN A 336 23.85 -2.57 31.82
C GLN A 336 24.32 -3.70 32.75
N ALA A 337 24.89 -4.78 32.22
CA ALA A 337 25.49 -5.84 33.02
C ALA A 337 26.75 -5.36 33.78
N MET A 338 27.57 -4.52 33.16
CA MET A 338 28.73 -3.88 33.82
C MET A 338 28.31 -2.90 34.92
N GLU A 339 27.28 -2.10 34.69
CA GLU A 339 26.68 -1.21 35.70
C GLU A 339 26.15 -2.04 36.89
N GLN A 340 25.35 -3.09 36.64
CA GLN A 340 24.86 -3.99 37.69
C GLN A 340 25.99 -4.67 38.46
N HIS A 341 27.06 -5.09 37.79
CA HIS A 341 28.25 -5.67 38.43
C HIS A 341 29.00 -4.64 39.29
N GLN A 342 29.13 -3.38 38.86
CA GLN A 342 29.70 -2.30 39.66
C GLN A 342 28.82 -1.94 40.87
N PHE A 343 27.49 -1.86 40.70
CA PHE A 343 26.54 -1.68 41.81
C PHE A 343 26.61 -2.85 42.80
N GLY A 344 26.73 -4.09 42.31
CA GLY A 344 26.94 -5.28 43.15
C GLY A 344 28.24 -5.21 43.95
N LYS A 345 29.36 -4.82 43.32
CA LYS A 345 30.64 -4.59 44.01
C LYS A 345 30.54 -3.46 45.05
N ARG A 346 29.87 -2.34 44.73
CA ARG A 346 29.62 -1.25 45.69
C ARG A 346 28.78 -1.72 46.87
N ARG A 347 27.67 -2.46 46.66
CA ARG A 347 26.86 -3.01 47.77
C ARG A 347 27.66 -3.97 48.65
N LYS A 348 28.54 -4.79 48.08
CA LYS A 348 29.45 -5.65 48.87
C LYS A 348 30.45 -4.83 49.71
N LEU A 349 31.02 -3.74 49.17
CA LEU A 349 31.87 -2.83 49.94
C LEU A 349 31.10 -2.16 51.10
N TYR A 350 29.87 -1.69 50.85
CA TYR A 350 29.00 -1.09 51.88
C TYR A 350 28.34 -2.11 52.84
N HIS A 351 28.55 -3.41 52.68
CA HIS A 351 28.04 -4.46 53.59
C HIS A 351 29.16 -5.31 54.21
N GLY A 352 30.43 -5.09 53.84
CA GLY A 352 31.59 -5.65 54.53
C GLY A 352 32.08 -4.82 55.72
N GLY A 353 31.65 -3.55 55.81
CA GLY A 353 31.92 -2.68 56.96
C GLY A 353 30.89 -2.87 58.07
N SER A 354 31.08 -3.87 58.92
CA SER A 354 30.31 -4.02 60.16
C SER A 354 30.57 -2.84 61.09
N PHE A 355 29.51 -2.19 61.57
CA PHE A 355 29.60 -1.11 62.54
C PHE A 355 30.09 -1.64 63.90
N THR A 356 31.30 -1.25 64.31
CA THR A 356 31.71 -1.25 65.72
C THR A 356 31.86 0.19 66.19
N HIS A 357 31.39 0.47 67.41
CA HIS A 357 31.02 1.81 67.85
C HIS A 357 32.03 2.39 68.84
N SER A 358 32.65 3.53 68.51
CA SER A 358 33.17 4.46 69.53
C SER A 358 33.39 5.90 69.01
N GLN A 359 32.89 6.85 69.81
CA GLN A 359 33.52 8.11 70.21
C GLN A 359 34.08 9.10 69.16
N SER A 360 33.37 10.22 69.06
CA SER A 360 33.89 11.60 69.14
C SER A 360 35.39 11.76 69.46
N TYR A 361 36.11 12.53 68.63
CA TYR A 361 36.69 13.83 69.04
C TYR A 361 36.81 14.74 67.80
N GLY A 362 36.62 16.06 67.99
CA GLY A 362 36.72 17.04 66.90
C GLY A 362 38.12 17.62 66.73
N TYR A 363 38.46 18.10 65.53
CA TYR A 363 39.68 18.89 65.28
C TYR A 363 39.45 20.04 64.29
N VAL A 364 40.31 21.05 64.39
CA VAL A 364 40.16 22.39 63.79
C VAL A 364 40.54 22.42 62.29
N ARG A 365 39.87 23.29 61.52
CA ARG A 365 40.15 23.60 60.12
C ARG A 365 41.22 24.71 60.01
N PRO A 366 42.39 24.47 59.38
CA PRO A 366 43.29 25.52 58.93
C PRO A 366 42.91 26.00 57.52
N GLU A 367 43.11 27.29 57.26
CA GLU A 367 43.06 27.86 55.91
C GLU A 367 44.49 28.00 55.38
N ILE A 368 44.69 27.74 54.08
CA ILE A 368 45.96 28.00 53.40
C ILE A 368 45.66 28.72 52.08
N HIS A 369 46.30 29.86 51.88
CA HIS A 369 46.18 30.67 50.67
C HIS A 369 46.76 29.94 49.44
N HIS A 370 46.26 30.29 48.25
CA HIS A 370 46.99 30.07 47.01
C HIS A 370 47.44 31.40 46.41
N HIS A 371 48.72 31.46 46.06
CA HIS A 371 49.41 32.66 45.61
C HIS A 371 49.29 32.83 44.10
N LEU A 372 49.17 34.08 43.65
CA LEU A 372 49.25 34.42 42.22
C LEU A 372 50.70 34.52 41.75
N SER A 373 50.96 34.00 40.53
CA SER A 373 51.61 34.71 39.42
C SER A 373 51.47 33.88 38.12
N GLN A 374 51.01 34.43 36.98
CA GLN A 374 51.78 35.20 35.96
C GLN A 374 52.82 34.35 35.21
N HIS A 375 53.06 34.44 33.90
CA HIS A 375 52.64 35.32 32.78
C HIS A 375 52.74 34.48 31.46
N LEU A 376 52.47 34.82 30.19
CA LEU A 376 52.03 35.94 29.29
C LEU A 376 51.58 35.21 27.97
N SER A 377 50.88 35.69 26.92
CA SER A 377 50.15 36.90 26.46
C SER A 377 49.19 36.41 25.32
N GLY A 378 48.31 37.14 24.62
CA GLY A 378 47.86 38.54 24.66
C GLY A 378 47.82 39.21 23.27
N MET A 379 46.64 39.29 22.64
CA MET A 379 46.34 40.16 21.46
C MET A 379 44.94 40.78 21.59
N ILE A 380 44.71 41.89 20.87
CA ILE A 380 43.61 42.85 21.09
C ILE A 380 42.66 42.87 19.88
N GLY A 381 41.34 43.09 20.07
CA GLY A 381 40.37 43.10 18.96
C GLY A 381 38.90 43.37 19.31
N THR A 382 38.60 44.41 20.09
CA THR A 382 37.24 45.01 20.22
C THR A 382 37.01 46.07 19.11
N PRO A 383 35.78 46.59 18.84
CA PRO A 383 34.51 46.45 19.59
C PRO A 383 33.26 46.11 18.73
N PHE A 384 32.09 45.96 19.36
CA PHE A 384 30.85 46.70 18.97
C PHE A 384 29.71 46.56 19.98
N ALA A 385 29.07 47.68 20.34
CA ALA A 385 27.82 47.85 21.12
C ALA A 385 27.46 49.37 21.12
N PRO A 386 26.28 49.83 21.58
CA PRO A 386 25.03 49.13 21.97
C PRO A 386 23.79 49.61 21.14
N TYR A 387 22.61 49.73 21.75
CA TYR A 387 21.29 50.19 21.23
C TYR A 387 20.50 49.18 20.36
N THR A 388 19.18 48.94 20.52
CA THR A 388 18.23 49.16 21.65
C THR A 388 16.98 48.29 21.46
N GLY A 389 16.18 48.04 22.52
CA GLY A 389 14.77 47.60 22.38
C GLY A 389 14.29 46.64 23.47
N HIS A 390 13.35 47.09 24.33
CA HIS A 390 12.72 46.26 25.37
C HIS A 390 11.38 45.68 24.91
N SER A 391 11.07 44.44 25.31
CA SER A 391 9.68 43.97 25.47
C SER A 391 9.58 42.80 26.47
N TRP A 392 8.71 42.98 27.45
CA TRP A 392 8.01 42.05 28.37
C TRP A 392 8.38 40.56 28.35
N GLN A 393 8.89 39.96 29.44
CA GLN A 393 8.18 39.59 30.69
C GLN A 393 6.98 38.64 30.52
N LEU A 394 7.06 37.50 31.22
CA LEU A 394 5.97 36.98 32.06
C LEU A 394 6.57 36.24 33.26
N ARG A 395 6.01 36.42 34.46
CA ARG A 395 6.48 35.84 35.73
C ARG A 395 5.30 35.16 36.42
N ASN A 396 5.41 33.86 36.71
CA ASN A 396 4.38 33.14 37.47
C ASN A 396 4.41 33.50 38.96
N GLY A 397 3.22 33.67 39.56
CA GLY A 397 3.01 33.98 40.97
C GLY A 397 2.26 32.85 41.70
N LEU A 398 2.80 32.46 42.86
CA LEU A 398 2.41 31.31 43.69
C LEU A 398 1.11 31.46 44.50
N TYR A 399 0.62 30.32 45.01
CA TYR A 399 -0.25 30.13 46.20
C TYR A 399 -1.71 30.61 46.10
N ASN A 400 -2.71 30.05 46.83
CA ASN A 400 -2.68 29.10 47.96
C ASN A 400 -3.86 28.08 47.92
N GLY A 401 -3.90 27.09 48.84
CA GLY A 401 -5.00 26.12 49.01
C GLY A 401 -6.15 26.61 49.94
N PRO A 402 -6.91 25.75 50.67
CA PRO A 402 -6.75 24.29 50.87
C PRO A 402 -8.04 23.40 50.90
N GLY A 403 -7.86 22.07 50.96
CA GLY A 403 -8.86 21.07 51.44
C GLY A 403 -9.95 20.62 50.44
N SER A 404 -10.64 19.47 50.59
CA SER A 404 -10.46 18.30 51.49
C SER A 404 -11.27 17.10 50.96
N SER A 405 -10.85 15.85 51.24
CA SER A 405 -11.65 14.59 51.13
C SER A 405 -12.11 14.15 49.72
N CYS A 406 -12.32 12.88 49.38
CA CYS A 406 -11.96 11.60 50.01
C CYS A 406 -11.77 10.54 48.88
N LEU A 407 -10.97 9.50 49.11
CA LEU A 407 -10.79 8.38 48.16
C LEU A 407 -11.73 7.22 48.47
N TYR A 408 -12.30 6.60 47.45
CA TYR A 408 -12.96 5.29 47.56
C TYR A 408 -11.94 4.14 47.49
N SER A 409 -12.23 3.04 48.19
CA SER A 409 -11.34 1.88 48.30
C SER A 409 -11.48 0.92 47.11
N THR A 410 -10.38 0.24 46.77
CA THR A 410 -10.33 -0.88 45.82
C THR A 410 -10.17 -2.19 46.60
N THR A 411 -11.02 -3.18 46.36
CA THR A 411 -10.82 -4.55 46.86
C THR A 411 -11.36 -5.58 45.86
N ILE A 412 -10.46 -6.46 45.41
CA ILE A 412 -10.63 -7.83 44.85
C ILE A 412 -11.78 -8.01 43.84
#